data_AF-A0A015JXQ0-F1
#
_entry.id   AF-A0A015JXQ0-F1
#
_cell.length_a   1.000
_cell.length_b   1.000
_cell.length_c   1.000
_cell.angle_alpha   90.00
_cell.angle_beta   90.00
_cell.angle_gamma   90.00
#
_symmetry.space_group_name_H-M   'P 1'
#
loop_
_entity.id
_entity.type
_entity.pdbx_description
1 polymer ?
#
loop_
_entity_poly.entity_id
_entity_poly.type
_entity_poly.pdbx_seq_one_letter_code
_entity_poly.pdbx_strand_id
1 'polypeptide(L)'
;MFHSDYKHIIDRLPKSLVKRACERLLHHFKDSVPLESISRKSERIESYLRHTLEIYENSLNRRRKNMVQEKVLRPRSWPECNVSPALPTIHVTDNGTQTINITCDHEEENNRWVINELKVFCQHFLDYNKRTFEKFMQDIEREYREQISTNKKLRCENEDLKMQLQEAEKKLASMKSDSSH
;
A
#
# COMPACT_ATOMS: atom_id res chain seq x y z
N MET A 1 -4.54 24.36 -25.70
CA MET A 1 -3.10 24.60 -25.49
C MET A 1 -2.96 25.44 -24.23
N PHE A 2 -1.97 25.18 -23.37
CA PHE A 2 -1.78 25.97 -22.14
C PHE A 2 -1.30 27.40 -22.46
N HIS A 3 -1.66 28.36 -21.60
CA HIS A 3 -1.17 29.73 -21.69
C HIS A 3 0.37 29.79 -21.65
N SER A 4 0.98 30.76 -22.35
CA SER A 4 2.43 30.92 -22.45
C SER A 4 3.11 31.15 -21.10
N ASP A 5 2.40 31.72 -20.13
CA ASP A 5 2.91 31.92 -18.77
C ASP A 5 3.22 30.62 -18.04
N TYR A 6 2.71 29.47 -18.48
CA TYR A 6 3.05 28.17 -17.88
C TYR A 6 4.22 27.48 -18.56
N LYS A 7 4.80 28.10 -19.60
CA LYS A 7 5.85 27.50 -20.41
C LYS A 7 7.06 27.05 -19.58
N HIS A 8 7.44 27.82 -18.55
CA HIS A 8 8.55 27.47 -17.65
C HIS A 8 8.29 26.21 -16.82
N ILE A 9 7.03 25.82 -16.61
CA ILE A 9 6.65 24.59 -15.92
C ILE A 9 6.49 23.45 -16.93
N ILE A 10 5.84 23.72 -18.06
CA ILE A 10 5.54 22.74 -19.10
C ILE A 10 6.81 22.21 -19.75
N ASP A 11 7.80 23.07 -20.03
CA ASP A 11 9.06 22.67 -20.66
C ASP A 11 9.89 21.73 -19.76
N ARG A 12 9.60 21.68 -18.46
CA ARG A 12 10.25 20.77 -17.49
C ARG A 12 9.51 19.44 -17.32
N LEU A 13 8.29 19.32 -17.83
CA LEU A 13 7.47 18.11 -17.73
C LEU A 13 7.58 17.25 -19.00
N PRO A 14 7.62 15.92 -18.88
CA PRO A 14 7.46 15.01 -20.02
C PRO A 14 6.15 15.26 -20.78
N LYS A 15 6.20 15.18 -22.11
CA LYS A 15 5.04 15.41 -22.99
C LYS A 15 3.82 14.56 -22.61
N SER A 16 4.03 13.32 -22.15
CA SER A 16 2.96 12.43 -21.67
C SER A 16 2.25 12.95 -20.42
N LEU A 17 2.99 13.56 -19.49
CA LEU A 17 2.41 14.16 -18.28
C LEU A 17 1.69 15.46 -18.58
N VAL A 18 2.21 16.27 -19.50
CA VAL A 18 1.53 17.49 -19.99
C VAL A 18 0.18 17.12 -20.64
N LYS A 19 0.15 16.09 -21.50
CA LYS A 19 -1.09 15.59 -22.11
C LYS A 19 -2.10 15.12 -21.06
N ARG A 20 -1.65 14.34 -20.08
CA ARG A 20 -2.49 13.86 -18.97
C ARG A 20 -3.01 14.99 -18.09
N ALA A 21 -2.21 16.02 -17.85
CA ALA A 21 -2.60 17.20 -17.08
C ALA A 21 -3.70 17.99 -17.81
N CYS A 22 -3.58 18.17 -19.14
CA CYS A 22 -4.64 18.76 -19.96
C CYS A 22 -5.96 17.98 -19.81
N GLU A 23 -5.92 16.66 -20.04
CA GLU A 23 -7.11 15.79 -19.99
C GLU A 23 -7.81 15.87 -18.63
N ARG A 24 -7.04 15.90 -17.53
CA ARG A 24 -7.57 16.00 -16.17
C ARG A 24 -8.25 17.33 -15.88
N LEU A 25 -7.64 18.44 -16.28
CA LEU A 25 -8.21 19.78 -16.07
C LEU A 25 -9.50 19.98 -16.88
N LEU A 26 -9.59 19.36 -18.05
CA LEU A 26 -10.75 19.46 -18.93
C LEU A 26 -11.92 18.56 -18.53
N HIS A 27 -11.64 17.30 -18.15
CA HIS A 27 -12.67 16.26 -18.07
C HIS A 27 -12.86 15.64 -16.70
N HIS A 28 -11.88 15.74 -15.79
CA HIS A 28 -11.88 14.96 -14.55
C HIS A 28 -11.88 15.81 -13.28
N PHE A 29 -11.80 17.14 -13.40
CA PHE A 29 -11.94 18.02 -12.25
C PHE A 29 -13.42 18.20 -11.90
N LYS A 30 -13.77 18.18 -10.61
CA LYS A 30 -15.15 18.33 -10.11
C LYS A 30 -15.80 19.67 -10.52
N ASP A 31 -14.96 20.69 -10.74
CA ASP A 31 -15.29 21.90 -11.49
C ASP A 31 -14.43 21.89 -12.76
N SER A 32 -14.96 21.30 -13.83
CA SER A 32 -14.27 21.24 -15.12
C SER A 32 -13.94 22.65 -15.59
N VAL A 33 -12.66 22.87 -15.91
CA VAL A 33 -12.19 24.18 -16.33
C VAL A 33 -12.50 24.33 -17.83
N PRO A 34 -13.24 25.37 -18.26
CA PRO A 34 -13.50 25.61 -19.68
C PRO A 34 -12.17 25.72 -20.45
N LEU A 35 -12.13 25.22 -21.68
CA LEU A 35 -10.92 25.21 -22.51
C LEU A 35 -10.26 26.60 -22.63
N GLU A 36 -11.08 27.65 -22.67
CA GLU A 36 -10.67 29.06 -22.71
C GLU A 36 -9.92 29.51 -21.45
N SER A 37 -10.25 28.92 -20.30
CA SER A 37 -9.62 29.21 -19.02
C SER A 37 -8.24 28.55 -18.88
N ILE A 38 -7.98 27.45 -19.59
CA ILE A 38 -6.65 26.81 -19.66
C ILE A 38 -5.69 27.63 -20.53
N SER A 39 -6.25 28.33 -21.52
CA SER A 39 -5.54 29.31 -22.33
C SER A 39 -5.44 30.69 -21.66
N ARG A 40 -5.97 30.86 -20.45
CA ARG A 40 -5.85 32.09 -19.66
C ARG A 40 -5.00 31.86 -18.42
N LYS A 41 -4.47 32.94 -17.88
CA LYS A 41 -3.74 32.92 -16.61
C LYS A 41 -4.71 32.64 -15.45
N SER A 42 -4.41 31.62 -14.67
CA SER A 42 -5.21 31.12 -13.56
C SER A 42 -4.26 30.53 -12.52
N GLU A 43 -4.28 31.11 -11.33
CA GLU A 43 -3.45 30.67 -10.19
C GLU A 43 -3.73 29.22 -9.79
N ARG A 44 -5.00 28.78 -9.93
CA ARG A 44 -5.40 27.39 -9.68
C ARG A 44 -4.74 26.41 -10.66
N ILE A 45 -4.68 26.77 -11.94
CA ILE A 45 -4.03 25.96 -12.98
C ILE A 45 -2.51 25.96 -12.77
N GLU A 46 -1.93 27.13 -12.45
CA GLU A 46 -0.50 27.23 -12.16
C GLU A 46 -0.11 26.36 -10.95
N SER A 47 -0.87 26.44 -9.85
CA SER A 47 -0.64 25.64 -8.63
C SER A 47 -0.73 24.15 -8.91
N TYR A 48 -1.71 23.72 -9.70
CA TYR A 48 -1.85 22.33 -10.12
C TYR A 48 -0.64 21.84 -10.95
N LEU A 49 -0.17 22.65 -11.91
CA LEU A 49 0.98 22.31 -12.75
C LEU A 49 2.28 22.27 -11.92
N ARG A 50 2.46 23.20 -10.96
CA ARG A 50 3.60 23.19 -10.03
C ARG A 50 3.61 21.93 -9.17
N HIS A 51 2.46 21.55 -8.61
CA HIS A 51 2.33 20.33 -7.84
C HIS A 51 2.62 19.07 -8.69
N THR A 52 2.19 19.06 -9.94
CA THR A 52 2.49 17.98 -10.89
C THR A 52 4.00 17.87 -11.18
N LEU A 53 4.67 19.01 -11.37
CA LEU A 53 6.12 19.07 -11.54
C LEU A 53 6.87 18.58 -10.30
N GLU A 54 6.46 19.00 -9.11
CA GLU A 54 7.03 18.58 -7.84
C GLU A 54 6.95 17.05 -7.66
N ILE A 55 5.79 16.45 -7.92
CA ILE A 55 5.63 14.98 -7.86
C ILE A 55 6.59 14.29 -8.83
N TYR A 56 6.69 14.81 -10.05
CA TYR A 56 7.57 14.24 -11.07
C TYR A 56 9.05 14.32 -10.65
N GLU A 57 9.52 15.47 -10.20
CA GLU A 57 10.89 15.67 -9.72
C GLU A 57 11.19 14.79 -8.49
N ASN A 58 10.25 14.66 -7.56
CA ASN A 58 10.37 13.77 -6.41
C ASN A 58 10.48 12.30 -6.82
N SER A 59 9.73 11.86 -7.82
CA SER A 59 9.81 10.51 -8.36
C SER A 59 11.18 10.23 -9.02
N LEU A 60 11.72 11.21 -9.75
CA LEU A 60 13.06 11.12 -10.35
C LEU A 60 14.15 11.08 -9.28
N ASN A 61 14.04 11.92 -8.25
CA ASN A 61 15.00 11.95 -7.15
C ASN A 61 14.98 10.65 -6.34
N ARG A 62 13.80 10.06 -6.10
CA ARG A 62 13.68 8.74 -5.49
C ARG A 62 14.36 7.67 -6.35
N ARG A 63 14.13 7.68 -7.66
CA ARG A 63 14.77 6.74 -8.59
C ARG A 63 16.29 6.88 -8.60
N ARG A 64 16.81 8.10 -8.60
CA ARG A 64 18.25 8.37 -8.52
C ARG A 64 18.85 7.89 -7.19
N LYS A 65 18.20 8.16 -6.06
CA LYS A 65 18.63 7.68 -4.74
C LYS A 65 18.69 6.14 -4.70
N ASN A 66 17.69 5.47 -5.26
CA ASN A 66 17.66 4.02 -5.36
C ASN A 66 18.81 3.49 -6.24
N MET A 67 19.09 4.11 -7.40
CA MET A 67 20.21 3.69 -8.26
C MET A 67 21.59 3.95 -7.63
N VAL A 68 21.74 5.00 -6.83
CA VAL A 68 22.98 5.27 -6.07
C VAL A 68 23.13 4.24 -4.95
N GLN A 69 22.06 3.93 -4.22
CA GLN A 69 22.07 2.86 -3.22
C GLN A 69 22.27 1.48 -3.84
N GLU A 70 21.74 1.19 -5.03
CA GLU A 70 21.94 -0.07 -5.77
C GLU A 70 23.38 -0.23 -6.27
N LYS A 71 24.08 0.88 -6.57
CA LYS A 71 25.51 0.87 -6.89
C LYS A 71 26.41 0.70 -5.67
N VAL A 72 26.01 1.23 -4.51
CA VAL A 72 26.75 1.12 -3.23
C VAL A 72 26.49 -0.22 -2.55
N LEU A 73 25.24 -0.68 -2.61
CA LEU A 73 24.75 -2.00 -2.19
C LEU A 73 24.59 -2.85 -3.44
N ARG A 74 25.64 -3.09 -4.21
CA ARG A 74 25.63 -4.30 -5.03
C ARG A 74 25.71 -5.44 -4.02
N PRO A 75 24.64 -6.20 -3.73
CA PRO A 75 24.77 -7.34 -2.86
C PRO A 75 25.70 -8.29 -3.61
N ARG A 76 26.86 -8.61 -3.03
CA ARG A 76 27.76 -9.61 -3.59
C ARG A 76 27.15 -11.02 -3.58
N SER A 77 25.93 -11.17 -3.08
CA SER A 77 25.08 -12.34 -3.26
C SER A 77 23.73 -12.02 -2.66
N TRP A 78 22.65 -12.28 -3.42
CA TRP A 78 21.39 -12.69 -2.78
C TRP A 78 21.68 -13.98 -2.01
N PRO A 79 20.98 -14.31 -0.91
CA PRO A 79 21.10 -15.65 -0.33
C PRO A 79 20.83 -16.63 -1.47
N GLU A 80 21.84 -17.43 -1.81
CA GLU A 80 21.74 -18.45 -2.85
C GLU A 80 20.55 -19.33 -2.50
N CYS A 81 19.42 -19.11 -3.17
CA CYS A 81 18.42 -20.16 -3.29
C CYS A 81 19.15 -21.33 -3.93
N ASN A 82 19.34 -22.42 -3.18
CA ASN A 82 20.06 -23.64 -3.61
C ASN A 82 19.34 -24.41 -4.73
N VAL A 83 18.56 -23.74 -5.56
CA VAL A 83 17.93 -24.30 -6.75
C VAL A 83 18.26 -23.34 -7.88
N SER A 84 19.50 -23.44 -8.38
CA SER A 84 19.78 -22.97 -9.73
C SER A 84 18.87 -23.75 -10.67
N PRO A 85 18.00 -23.11 -11.47
CA PRO A 85 17.50 -23.79 -12.65
C PRO A 85 18.75 -24.05 -13.49
N ALA A 86 19.00 -25.30 -13.84
CA ALA A 86 20.07 -25.65 -14.76
C ALA A 86 19.85 -24.86 -16.05
N LEU A 87 20.55 -23.73 -16.20
CA LEU A 87 20.56 -22.98 -17.44
C LEU A 87 21.25 -23.89 -18.48
N PRO A 88 20.62 -24.19 -19.62
CA PRO A 88 21.34 -24.84 -20.70
C PRO A 88 22.40 -23.85 -21.20
N THR A 89 23.66 -24.15 -20.94
CA THR A 89 24.80 -23.47 -21.58
C THR A 89 24.70 -23.73 -23.08
N ILE A 90 24.13 -22.76 -23.81
CA ILE A 90 24.18 -22.78 -25.27
C ILE A 90 25.61 -22.48 -25.67
N HIS A 91 26.39 -23.53 -25.94
CA HIS A 91 27.66 -23.39 -26.64
C HIS A 91 27.35 -22.93 -28.06
N VAL A 92 27.63 -21.66 -28.35
CA VAL A 92 27.58 -21.14 -29.72
C VAL A 92 28.81 -21.68 -30.44
N THR A 93 28.63 -22.78 -31.17
CA THR A 93 29.55 -23.17 -32.24
C THR A 93 29.24 -22.28 -33.43
N ASP A 94 30.27 -21.60 -33.95
CA ASP A 94 30.18 -20.73 -35.12
C ASP A 94 30.04 -21.59 -36.38
N ASN A 95 28.80 -21.95 -36.69
CA ASN A 95 28.43 -22.65 -37.90
C ASN A 95 27.92 -21.61 -38.88
N GLY A 96 28.82 -21.06 -39.69
CA GLY A 96 28.45 -20.17 -40.79
C GLY A 96 27.35 -20.80 -41.66
N THR A 97 26.31 -19.99 -41.91
CA THR A 97 25.23 -20.18 -42.93
C THR A 97 23.97 -20.94 -42.47
N GLN A 98 23.02 -20.22 -41.88
CA GLN A 98 21.62 -20.11 -42.37
C GLN A 98 20.84 -19.16 -41.46
N THR A 99 20.42 -18.02 -42.03
CA THR A 99 19.49 -17.08 -41.40
C THR A 99 18.11 -17.75 -41.33
N ILE A 100 17.91 -18.62 -40.34
CA ILE A 100 16.57 -19.01 -39.93
C ILE A 100 16.05 -17.80 -39.16
N ASN A 101 15.14 -17.05 -39.76
CA ASN A 101 14.30 -16.07 -39.07
C ASN A 101 13.46 -16.82 -38.03
N ILE A 102 14.07 -17.19 -36.90
CA ILE A 102 13.32 -17.44 -35.68
C ILE A 102 12.93 -16.04 -35.23
N THR A 103 11.84 -15.52 -35.80
CA THR A 103 11.14 -14.35 -35.26
C THR A 103 10.58 -14.80 -33.92
N CYS A 104 11.44 -14.79 -32.91
CA CYS A 104 11.05 -14.99 -31.55
C CYS A 104 10.31 -13.70 -31.19
N ASP A 105 9.00 -13.77 -30.98
CA ASP A 105 8.23 -12.65 -30.47
C ASP A 105 8.70 -12.40 -29.03
N HIS A 106 9.82 -11.70 -28.91
CA HIS A 106 10.51 -11.41 -27.66
C HIS A 106 9.57 -10.75 -26.64
N GLU A 107 8.54 -10.06 -27.14
CA GLU A 107 7.46 -9.49 -26.34
C GLU A 107 6.58 -10.56 -25.69
N GLU A 108 6.23 -11.64 -26.39
CA GLU A 108 5.40 -12.71 -25.85
C GLU A 108 6.15 -13.53 -24.79
N GLU A 109 7.42 -13.85 -25.03
CA GLU A 109 8.26 -14.54 -24.05
C GLU A 109 8.49 -13.67 -22.80
N ASN A 110 8.76 -12.37 -22.97
CA ASN A 110 8.87 -11.45 -21.84
C ASN A 110 7.56 -11.36 -21.05
N ASN A 111 6.41 -11.29 -21.72
CA ASN A 111 5.11 -11.28 -21.06
C ASN A 111 4.83 -12.57 -20.29
N ARG A 112 5.16 -13.74 -20.86
CA ARG A 112 5.07 -15.03 -20.16
C ARG A 112 5.91 -15.03 -18.88
N TRP A 113 7.16 -14.57 -18.98
CA TRP A 113 8.07 -14.51 -17.85
C TRP A 113 7.56 -13.57 -16.75
N VAL A 114 7.15 -12.35 -17.11
CA VAL A 114 6.59 -11.36 -16.18
C VAL A 114 5.34 -11.89 -15.48
N ILE A 115 4.43 -12.55 -16.21
CA ILE A 115 3.21 -13.13 -15.62
C ILE A 115 3.54 -14.24 -14.62
N ASN A 116 4.50 -15.11 -14.93
CA ASN A 116 4.89 -16.19 -14.03
C ASN A 116 5.54 -15.65 -12.76
N GLU A 117 6.45 -14.68 -12.88
CA GLU A 117 7.10 -14.05 -11.72
C GLU A 117 6.07 -13.34 -10.84
N LEU A 118 5.10 -12.65 -11.45
CA LEU A 118 4.01 -11.99 -10.71
C LEU A 118 3.14 -13.01 -9.97
N LYS A 119 2.83 -14.16 -10.58
CA LYS A 119 2.08 -15.24 -9.91
C LYS A 119 2.83 -15.76 -8.69
N VAL A 120 4.12 -16.04 -8.82
CA VAL A 120 4.97 -16.51 -7.71
C VAL A 120 5.02 -15.46 -6.59
N PHE A 121 5.22 -14.20 -6.94
CA PHE A 121 5.24 -13.09 -5.98
C PHE A 121 3.90 -12.97 -5.23
N CYS A 122 2.78 -13.00 -5.95
CA CYS A 122 1.44 -12.94 -5.34
C CYS A 122 1.21 -14.13 -4.39
N GLN A 123 1.64 -15.33 -4.77
CA GLN A 123 1.50 -16.51 -3.91
C GLN A 123 2.31 -16.35 -2.61
N HIS A 124 3.57 -15.93 -2.70
CA HIS A 124 4.39 -15.67 -1.51
C HIS A 124 3.81 -14.58 -0.62
N PHE A 125 3.27 -13.51 -1.21
CA PHE A 125 2.62 -12.44 -0.46
C PHE A 125 1.38 -12.94 0.29
N LEU A 126 0.56 -13.77 -0.37
CA LEU A 126 -0.61 -14.40 0.26
C LEU A 126 -0.19 -15.35 1.39
N ASP A 127 0.82 -16.19 1.18
CA ASP A 127 1.31 -17.12 2.20
C ASP A 127 1.90 -16.39 3.41
N TYR A 128 2.65 -15.32 3.17
CA TYR A 128 3.18 -14.47 4.23
C TYR A 128 2.05 -13.79 5.03
N ASN A 129 1.09 -13.19 4.34
CA ASN A 129 -0.03 -12.54 5.00
C ASN A 129 -0.87 -13.54 5.78
N LYS A 130 -1.12 -14.72 5.23
CA LYS A 130 -1.81 -15.80 5.94
C LYS A 130 -1.06 -16.15 7.22
N ARG A 131 0.23 -16.48 7.15
CA ARG A 131 1.02 -16.85 8.34
C ARG A 131 1.08 -15.75 9.41
N THR A 132 1.17 -14.49 8.98
CA THR A 132 1.35 -13.36 9.89
C THR A 132 0.02 -12.82 10.43
N PHE A 133 -0.89 -12.43 9.53
CA PHE A 133 -2.17 -11.81 9.91
C PHE A 133 -3.15 -12.82 10.48
N GLU A 134 -3.21 -14.06 10.01
CA GLU A 134 -4.16 -15.05 10.55
C GLU A 134 -3.88 -15.30 12.03
N LYS A 135 -2.61 -15.53 12.40
CA LYS A 135 -2.21 -15.70 13.80
C LYS A 135 -2.52 -14.47 14.64
N PHE A 136 -2.18 -13.27 14.14
CA PHE A 136 -2.47 -12.02 14.84
C PHE A 136 -3.97 -11.83 15.10
N MET A 137 -4.81 -12.11 14.11
CA MET A 137 -6.27 -12.02 14.25
C MET A 137 -6.81 -13.03 15.25
N GLN A 138 -6.30 -14.26 15.24
CA GLN A 138 -6.67 -15.30 16.21
C GLN A 138 -6.27 -14.93 17.64
N ASP A 139 -5.09 -14.32 17.82
CA ASP A 139 -4.61 -13.88 19.13
C ASP A 139 -5.50 -12.76 19.71
N ILE A 140 -5.84 -11.75 18.89
CA ILE A 140 -6.79 -10.70 19.27
C ILE A 140 -8.16 -11.29 19.65
N GLU A 141 -8.68 -12.21 18.83
CA GLU A 141 -9.98 -12.81 19.08
C GLU A 141 -9.99 -13.60 20.40
N ARG A 142 -8.92 -14.33 20.68
CA ARG A 142 -8.76 -15.08 21.93
C ARG A 142 -8.76 -14.14 23.14
N GLU A 143 -7.93 -13.10 23.11
CA GLU A 143 -7.83 -12.12 24.20
C GLU A 143 -9.19 -11.45 24.47
N TYR A 144 -9.90 -11.05 23.41
CA TYR A 144 -11.23 -10.46 23.53
C TYR A 144 -12.26 -11.42 24.17
N ARG A 145 -12.24 -12.71 23.80
CA ARG A 145 -13.13 -13.72 24.40
C ARG A 145 -12.81 -13.96 25.88
N GLU A 146 -11.54 -14.00 26.26
CA GLU A 146 -11.09 -14.13 27.65
C GLU A 146 -11.54 -12.94 28.49
N GLN A 147 -11.40 -11.72 27.95
CA GLN A 147 -11.86 -10.51 28.61
C GLN A 147 -13.38 -10.50 28.82
N ILE A 148 -14.17 -10.93 27.83
CA ILE A 148 -15.63 -11.09 27.96
C ILE A 148 -15.96 -12.09 29.08
N SER A 149 -15.27 -13.23 29.12
CA SER A 149 -15.51 -14.26 30.14
C SER A 149 -15.25 -13.71 31.55
N THR A 150 -14.12 -13.04 31.73
CA THR A 150 -13.75 -12.38 32.99
C THR A 150 -14.78 -11.33 33.40
N ASN A 151 -15.19 -10.47 32.46
CA ASN A 151 -16.20 -9.44 32.72
C ASN A 151 -17.56 -10.04 33.13
N LYS A 152 -17.97 -11.16 32.51
CA LYS A 152 -19.19 -11.88 32.91
C LYS A 152 -19.09 -12.38 34.35
N LYS A 153 -17.95 -12.94 34.75
CA LYS A 153 -17.72 -13.42 36.12
C LYS A 153 -17.77 -12.27 37.13
N LEU A 154 -17.06 -11.18 36.86
CA LEU A 154 -17.05 -9.98 37.71
C LEU A 154 -18.45 -9.37 37.84
N ARG A 155 -19.27 -9.41 36.78
CA ARG A 155 -20.65 -8.93 36.86
C ARG A 155 -21.48 -9.77 37.85
N CYS A 156 -21.38 -11.09 37.80
CA CYS A 156 -22.07 -11.96 38.76
C CYS A 156 -21.59 -11.71 40.20
N GLU A 157 -20.28 -11.56 40.42
CA GLU A 157 -19.71 -11.23 41.74
C GLU A 157 -20.20 -9.86 42.25
N ASN A 158 -20.27 -8.84 41.38
CA ASN A 158 -20.83 -7.53 41.72
C ASN A 158 -22.32 -7.59 42.05
N GLU A 159 -23.10 -8.43 41.37
CA GLU A 159 -24.52 -8.65 41.68
C GLU A 159 -24.69 -9.29 43.06
N ASP A 160 -23.87 -10.29 43.41
CA ASP A 160 -23.89 -10.92 44.72
C ASP A 160 -23.53 -9.92 45.85
N LEU A 161 -22.44 -9.17 45.68
CA LEU A 161 -22.04 -8.13 46.64
C LEU A 161 -23.12 -7.06 46.82
N LYS A 162 -23.80 -6.69 45.73
CA LYS A 162 -24.91 -5.74 45.78
C LYS A 162 -26.08 -6.28 46.63
N MET A 163 -26.40 -7.57 46.53
CA MET A 163 -27.45 -8.19 47.35
C MET A 163 -27.05 -8.20 48.83
N GLN A 164 -25.81 -8.58 49.15
CA GLN A 164 -25.31 -8.59 50.53
C GLN A 164 -25.34 -7.20 51.17
N LEU A 165 -24.93 -6.17 50.42
CA LEU A 165 -24.94 -4.79 50.88
C LEU A 165 -26.37 -4.32 51.20
N GLN A 166 -27.34 -4.61 50.32
CA GLN A 166 -28.74 -4.28 50.55
C GLN A 166 -29.32 -4.98 51.79
N GLU A 167 -28.91 -6.22 52.06
CA GLU A 167 -29.33 -6.93 53.27
C GLU A 167 -28.75 -6.30 54.54
N ALA A 168 -27.45 -5.95 54.51
CA ALA A 168 -26.77 -5.29 55.61
C ALA A 168 -27.39 -3.90 55.90
N GLU A 169 -27.72 -3.12 54.86
CA GLU A 169 -28.41 -1.84 54.99
C GLU A 169 -29.78 -2.00 55.68
N LYS A 170 -30.57 -3.01 55.29
CA LYS A 170 -31.87 -3.30 55.92
C LYS A 170 -31.73 -3.66 57.39
N LYS A 171 -30.76 -4.53 57.74
CA LYS A 171 -30.46 -4.90 59.14
C LYS A 171 -30.00 -3.71 59.97
N LEU A 172 -29.17 -2.84 59.40
CA LEU A 172 -28.72 -1.63 60.09
C LEU A 172 -29.88 -0.66 60.33
N ALA A 173 -30.76 -0.49 59.34
CA ALA A 173 -31.95 0.35 59.47
C ALA A 173 -32.92 -0.16 60.55
N SER A 174 -33.11 -1.47 60.68
CA SER A 174 -33.93 -2.04 61.75
C SER A 174 -33.30 -1.81 63.13
N MET A 175 -32.01 -2.11 63.29
CA MET A 175 -31.29 -1.87 64.56
C MET A 175 -31.34 -0.40 65.01
N LYS A 176 -31.23 0.54 64.06
CA LYS A 176 -31.34 1.98 64.35
C LYS A 176 -32.74 2.37 64.84
N SER A 177 -33.77 1.74 64.31
CA SER A 177 -35.15 1.98 64.72
C SER A 177 -35.41 1.43 66.12
N ASP A 178 -34.89 0.24 66.41
CA ASP A 178 -35.01 -0.41 67.74
C ASP A 178 -34.25 0.33 68.84
N SER A 179 -33.13 0.98 68.52
CA SER A 179 -32.34 1.79 69.47
C SER A 179 -32.97 3.16 69.78
N SER A 180 -33.98 3.60 69.03
CA SER A 180 -34.60 4.92 69.16
C SER A 180 -35.92 4.90 69.96
N HIS A 181 -36.31 3.72 70.47
CA HIS A 181 -37.45 3.51 71.37
C HIS A 181 -36.99 3.33 72.81
#